data_AF-A0A399ZSD8-F1
#
_entry.id   AF-A0A399ZSD8-F1
#
_cell.length_a   1.000
_cell.length_b   1.000
_cell.length_c   1.000
_cell.angle_alpha   90.00
_cell.angle_beta   90.00
_cell.angle_gamma   90.00
#
_symmetry.space_group_name_H-M   'P 1'
#
loop_
_entity.id
_entity.type
_entity.pdbx_description
1 polymer ?
#
loop_
_entity_poly.entity_id
_entity_poly.type
_entity_poly.pdbx_seq_one_letter_code
_entity_poly.pdbx_strand_id
1 'polypeptide(L)'
;MKDSVIASQSSGVFLRTLWRIVVSAAGIFAWNSLKSGFIDVRRLARVPRLIALVGFALILIFIASILFNDPLRTGGVLEPLPLSSSAARGIFVPAFAVPLALGAVILAWSLILTSALHIQRWARWGVLIVFMLFGLPADAFGGMVSAAGEDVWLLLAFVGGTMAFLGGLAASFIFFPRQRTGLTVEFTTVLLLVGGLFILFLAAATMATQLGSVNFVSGYLTTGAVTNPRNLTIPLIYLSGAELIDFGITFTSWGGQATARYAKRWMVLILLGAFLAYRWFGVMTEMILPGLTAAQWAALGGAALASVCLLPLAWWRARRGAYEAIPFKLVIGLILFMIAPQLLMFVGILVVSAFFFIQSSDPNVLQSMTIATSPMTALSGFLHDTVYLLLTGAGIGVAAYGLRRRRFSIAAYGMILAWTQFVYWFTENGRPLEALRYHYAELEFWILASLTALTVYWGARRQLNADRALKILALAVFTWLLHFADFLDNPLTLLFGLAGISFTAFGILWSFLTAGGRWQVNGDSPQLPNQSRVLLAIGYVLLTLNVTHWFMVTHNLQERILSDDFTAAGLRIFGYTAAFLVIVEGGRALLQERA
;
A
#
# COMPACT_ATOMS: atom_id res chain seq x y z
N MET A 1 -33.08 -41.51 24.58
CA MET A 1 -32.92 -40.44 25.61
C MET A 1 -31.52 -40.32 26.20
N LYS A 2 -30.67 -41.37 26.23
CA LYS A 2 -29.25 -41.23 26.64
C LYS A 2 -28.37 -40.54 25.58
N ASP A 3 -28.68 -40.67 24.29
CA ASP A 3 -27.86 -40.09 23.21
C ASP A 3 -28.05 -38.58 23.02
N SER A 4 -29.21 -38.03 23.40
CA SER A 4 -29.48 -36.58 23.34
C SER A 4 -28.74 -35.81 24.43
N VAL A 5 -28.44 -36.44 25.58
CA VAL A 5 -27.68 -35.82 26.68
C VAL A 5 -26.19 -35.69 26.32
N ILE A 6 -25.62 -36.67 25.59
CA ILE A 6 -24.22 -36.65 25.14
C ILE A 6 -24.00 -35.56 24.06
N ALA A 7 -24.98 -35.33 23.18
CA ALA A 7 -24.93 -34.25 22.19
C ALA A 7 -24.94 -32.85 22.84
N SER A 8 -25.69 -32.65 23.93
CA SER A 8 -25.77 -31.35 24.62
C SER A 8 -24.49 -30.99 25.40
N GLN A 9 -23.78 -31.98 25.96
CA GLN A 9 -22.50 -31.74 26.63
C GLN A 9 -21.36 -31.48 25.64
N SER A 10 -21.39 -32.12 24.46
CA SER A 10 -20.33 -31.95 23.45
C SER A 10 -20.39 -30.58 22.77
N SER A 11 -21.58 -30.02 22.52
CA SER A 11 -21.76 -28.68 21.93
C SER A 11 -21.28 -27.57 22.88
N GLY A 12 -21.53 -27.68 24.18
CA GLY A 12 -21.06 -26.73 25.19
C GLY A 12 -19.53 -26.73 25.40
N VAL A 13 -18.88 -27.88 25.16
CA VAL A 13 -17.41 -27.98 25.15
C VAL A 13 -16.84 -27.40 23.86
N PHE A 14 -17.49 -27.64 22.72
CA PHE A 14 -17.09 -27.08 21.43
C PHE A 14 -17.11 -25.55 21.44
N LEU A 15 -18.23 -24.93 21.84
CA LEU A 15 -18.39 -23.47 21.89
C LEU A 15 -17.39 -22.80 22.85
N ARG A 16 -17.17 -23.39 24.05
CA ARG A 16 -16.16 -22.88 24.99
C ARG A 16 -14.74 -22.99 24.46
N THR A 17 -14.43 -24.06 23.74
CA THR A 17 -13.12 -24.24 23.11
C THR A 17 -12.93 -23.25 21.97
N LEU A 18 -13.95 -23.04 21.15
CA LEU A 18 -13.94 -22.07 20.05
C LEU A 18 -13.78 -20.64 20.58
N TRP A 19 -14.50 -20.27 21.64
CA TRP A 19 -14.33 -18.98 22.32
C TRP A 19 -12.91 -18.79 22.86
N ARG A 20 -12.32 -19.82 23.51
CA ARG A 20 -10.94 -19.76 24.00
C ARG A 20 -9.92 -19.64 22.86
N ILE A 21 -10.15 -20.32 21.73
CA ILE A 21 -9.31 -20.19 20.54
C ILE A 21 -9.40 -18.77 19.99
N VAL A 22 -10.61 -18.20 19.86
CA VAL A 22 -10.81 -16.83 19.36
C VAL A 22 -10.18 -15.81 20.29
N VAL A 23 -10.43 -15.87 21.60
CA VAL A 23 -9.86 -14.94 22.59
C VAL A 23 -8.34 -15.09 22.68
N SER A 24 -7.82 -16.33 22.66
CA SER A 24 -6.37 -16.55 22.65
C SER A 24 -5.73 -16.08 21.35
N ALA A 25 -6.37 -16.30 20.20
CA ALA A 25 -5.90 -15.80 18.92
C ALA A 25 -5.93 -14.27 18.90
N ALA A 26 -7.00 -13.65 19.39
CA ALA A 26 -7.14 -12.19 19.54
C ALA A 26 -6.12 -11.60 20.52
N GLY A 27 -5.82 -12.29 21.62
CA GLY A 27 -4.79 -11.87 22.57
C GLY A 27 -3.37 -11.98 21.99
N ILE A 28 -3.07 -13.08 21.29
CA ILE A 28 -1.79 -13.25 20.58
C ILE A 28 -1.66 -12.21 19.47
N PHE A 29 -2.74 -11.99 18.71
CA PHE A 29 -2.89 -10.99 17.65
C PHE A 29 -2.62 -9.58 18.15
N ALA A 30 -3.44 -9.11 19.10
CA ALA A 30 -3.44 -7.72 19.53
C ALA A 30 -2.22 -7.40 20.39
N TRP A 31 -1.65 -8.37 21.10
CA TRP A 31 -0.56 -8.07 22.03
C TRP A 31 0.81 -8.42 21.47
N ASN A 32 1.03 -9.64 20.96
CA ASN A 32 2.39 -10.05 20.60
C ASN A 32 2.87 -9.43 19.30
N SER A 33 1.98 -9.34 18.30
CA SER A 33 2.34 -8.86 16.96
C SER A 33 2.38 -7.35 16.86
N LEU A 34 1.46 -6.68 17.57
CA LEU A 34 1.56 -5.24 17.74
C LEU A 34 2.79 -4.87 18.59
N LYS A 35 3.07 -5.57 19.70
CA LYS A 35 4.22 -5.23 20.57
C LYS A 35 5.58 -5.40 19.88
N SER A 36 5.76 -6.40 19.02
CA SER A 36 7.01 -6.56 18.25
C SER A 36 7.05 -5.68 17.00
N GLY A 37 5.89 -5.39 16.41
CA GLY A 37 5.74 -4.58 15.20
C GLY A 37 5.78 -3.07 15.43
N PHE A 38 5.45 -2.59 16.64
CA PHE A 38 5.40 -1.16 16.93
C PHE A 38 6.77 -0.49 16.84
N ILE A 39 6.76 0.74 16.33
CA ILE A 39 7.91 1.62 16.37
C ILE A 39 8.22 1.98 17.84
N ASP A 40 9.41 1.59 18.31
CA ASP A 40 9.85 1.82 19.68
C ASP A 40 10.37 3.25 19.84
N VAL A 41 9.47 4.16 20.21
CA VAL A 41 9.80 5.56 20.52
C VAL A 41 10.48 5.74 21.88
N ARG A 42 10.58 4.70 22.72
CA ARG A 42 11.14 4.83 24.08
C ARG A 42 12.64 5.06 24.06
N ARG A 43 13.32 4.66 22.98
CA ARG A 43 14.75 4.89 22.78
C ARG A 43 15.07 6.31 22.30
N LEU A 44 14.06 7.07 21.88
CA LEU A 44 14.22 8.45 21.42
C LEU A 44 14.38 9.40 22.61
N ALA A 45 15.15 10.47 22.41
CA ALA A 45 15.21 11.60 23.34
C ALA A 45 13.83 12.27 23.50
N ARG A 46 13.63 13.07 24.54
CA ARG A 46 12.32 13.64 24.91
C ARG A 46 11.62 14.38 23.76
N VAL A 47 12.33 15.24 23.06
CA VAL A 47 11.73 16.06 22.00
C VAL A 47 11.43 15.25 20.72
N PRO A 48 12.35 14.46 20.15
CA PRO A 48 12.04 13.55 19.05
C PRO A 48 10.91 12.57 19.36
N ARG A 49 10.83 12.11 20.62
CA ARG A 49 9.72 11.29 21.08
C ARG A 49 8.39 12.04 21.02
N LEU A 50 8.34 13.28 21.49
CA LEU A 50 7.13 14.11 21.43
C LEU A 50 6.71 14.37 19.98
N ILE A 51 7.66 14.68 19.09
CA ILE A 51 7.41 14.85 17.65
C ILE A 51 6.84 13.56 17.05
N ALA A 52 7.45 12.41 17.35
CA ALA A 52 6.95 11.12 16.89
C ALA A 52 5.53 10.85 17.41
N LEU A 53 5.26 11.10 18.70
CA LEU A 53 3.93 10.95 19.30
C LEU A 53 2.88 11.85 18.66
N VAL A 54 3.20 13.10 18.33
CA VAL A 54 2.33 13.99 17.57
C VAL A 54 2.05 13.42 16.19
N GLY A 55 3.05 12.88 15.50
CA GLY A 55 2.88 12.17 14.24
C GLY A 55 1.96 10.96 14.35
N PHE A 56 2.11 10.12 15.39
CA PHE A 56 1.20 9.00 15.66
C PHE A 56 -0.23 9.46 15.92
N ALA A 57 -0.41 10.52 16.72
CA ALA A 57 -1.73 11.08 17.01
C ALA A 57 -2.41 11.58 15.72
N LEU A 58 -1.68 12.29 14.86
CA LEU A 58 -2.19 12.73 13.56
C LEU A 58 -2.54 11.56 12.64
N ILE A 59 -1.68 10.53 12.56
CA ILE A 59 -1.98 9.30 11.80
C ILE A 59 -3.30 8.67 12.27
N LEU A 60 -3.52 8.56 13.58
CA LEU A 60 -4.78 8.05 14.14
C LEU A 60 -5.97 8.96 13.82
N ILE A 61 -5.79 10.28 13.87
CA ILE A 61 -6.82 11.25 13.49
C ILE A 61 -7.18 11.10 12.01
N PHE A 62 -6.20 10.96 11.11
CA PHE A 62 -6.44 10.75 9.69
C PHE A 62 -7.16 9.44 9.41
N ILE A 63 -6.76 8.36 10.09
CA ILE A 63 -7.47 7.08 9.98
C ILE A 63 -8.91 7.24 10.45
N ALA A 64 -9.14 7.83 11.63
CA ALA A 64 -10.50 8.09 12.11
C ALA A 64 -11.29 8.96 11.12
N SER A 65 -10.67 9.99 10.55
CA SER A 65 -11.30 10.85 9.55
C SER A 65 -11.67 10.09 8.27
N ILE A 66 -10.81 9.16 7.80
CA ILE A 66 -11.13 8.27 6.69
C ILE A 66 -12.31 7.36 7.06
N LEU A 67 -12.33 6.80 8.27
CA LEU A 67 -13.40 5.90 8.76
C LEU A 67 -14.75 6.62 8.93
N PHE A 68 -14.74 7.90 9.26
CA PHE A 68 -15.93 8.70 9.55
C PHE A 68 -16.13 9.85 8.53
N ASN A 69 -15.65 9.68 7.30
CA ASN A 69 -15.68 10.72 6.26
C ASN A 69 -17.11 11.22 5.96
N ASP A 70 -18.08 10.31 5.82
CA ASP A 70 -19.46 10.67 5.52
C ASP A 70 -20.13 11.48 6.65
N PRO A 71 -20.06 11.08 7.93
CA PRO A 71 -20.48 11.93 9.06
C PRO A 71 -19.80 13.31 9.08
N LEU A 72 -18.48 13.35 8.82
CA LEU A 72 -17.73 14.61 8.83
C LEU A 72 -18.15 15.56 7.71
N ARG A 73 -18.50 15.02 6.54
CA ARG A 73 -18.96 15.80 5.39
C ARG A 73 -20.39 16.32 5.58
N THR A 74 -21.25 15.53 6.19
CA THR A 74 -22.65 15.90 6.45
C THR A 74 -22.81 16.93 7.57
N GLY A 75 -21.90 16.95 8.54
CA GLY A 75 -21.92 17.90 9.66
C GLY A 75 -21.12 19.19 9.47
N GLY A 76 -20.30 19.30 8.42
CA GLY A 76 -19.35 20.41 8.23
C GLY A 76 -19.71 21.41 7.12
N VAL A 77 -19.19 22.63 7.22
CA VAL A 77 -19.23 23.62 6.12
C VAL A 77 -18.39 23.09 4.96
N LEU A 78 -18.91 23.14 3.74
CA LEU A 78 -18.24 22.67 2.54
C LEU A 78 -17.68 23.86 1.74
N GLU A 79 -16.39 23.77 1.40
CA GLU A 79 -15.70 24.70 0.50
C GLU A 79 -15.63 24.12 -0.92
N PRO A 80 -15.81 24.95 -1.95
CA PRO A 80 -15.67 24.50 -3.34
C PRO A 80 -14.20 24.26 -3.70
N LEU A 81 -13.94 23.16 -4.40
CA LEU A 81 -12.71 22.84 -5.08
C LEU A 81 -12.73 23.39 -6.52
N PRO A 82 -11.56 23.63 -7.12
CA PRO A 82 -11.45 23.95 -8.54
C PRO A 82 -12.12 22.86 -9.42
N LEU A 83 -12.68 23.29 -10.55
CA LEU A 83 -13.50 22.53 -11.53
C LEU A 83 -12.81 21.31 -12.19
N SER A 84 -11.72 20.77 -11.65
CA SER A 84 -10.99 19.63 -12.23
C SER A 84 -11.55 18.25 -11.85
N SER A 85 -12.64 18.19 -11.08
CA SER A 85 -13.34 16.93 -10.81
C SER A 85 -14.37 16.66 -11.92
N SER A 86 -14.13 15.62 -12.71
CA SER A 86 -15.09 15.11 -13.72
C SER A 86 -16.41 14.62 -13.12
N ALA A 87 -16.50 14.49 -11.79
CA ALA A 87 -17.72 14.12 -11.07
C ALA A 87 -18.30 15.32 -10.31
N ALA A 88 -19.59 15.63 -10.50
CA ALA A 88 -20.31 16.71 -9.82
C ALA A 88 -20.31 16.61 -8.28
N ARG A 89 -20.04 15.43 -7.71
CA ARG A 89 -19.91 15.20 -6.25
C ARG A 89 -18.53 15.55 -5.69
N GLY A 90 -17.51 15.72 -6.54
CA GLY A 90 -16.14 16.02 -6.14
C GLY A 90 -15.77 17.50 -6.15
N ILE A 91 -16.78 18.38 -6.20
CA ILE A 91 -16.62 19.84 -6.27
C ILE A 91 -16.51 20.45 -4.87
N PHE A 92 -16.75 19.70 -3.79
CA PHE A 92 -16.82 20.25 -2.44
C PHE A 92 -16.04 19.44 -1.41
N VAL A 93 -15.26 20.12 -0.58
CA VAL A 93 -14.46 19.55 0.52
C VAL A 93 -14.87 20.22 1.84
N PRO A 94 -14.95 19.48 2.95
CA PRO A 94 -15.15 20.09 4.27
C PRO A 94 -14.06 21.11 4.59
N ALA A 95 -14.46 22.31 5.00
CA ALA A 95 -13.57 23.44 5.28
C ALA A 95 -12.42 23.07 6.25
N PHE A 96 -12.69 22.20 7.23
CA PHE A 96 -11.69 21.76 8.20
C PHE A 96 -10.61 20.85 7.58
N ALA A 97 -10.91 20.14 6.49
CA ALA A 97 -9.99 19.19 5.87
C ALA A 97 -8.83 19.90 5.17
N VAL A 98 -9.03 21.14 4.72
CA VAL A 98 -8.03 21.95 4.02
C VAL A 98 -6.83 22.31 4.93
N PRO A 99 -7.01 23.01 6.07
CA PRO A 99 -5.90 23.32 6.96
C PRO A 99 -5.30 22.06 7.59
N LEU A 100 -6.11 21.02 7.84
CA LEU A 100 -5.63 19.74 8.35
C LEU A 100 -4.68 19.07 7.34
N ALA A 101 -5.07 19.00 6.06
CA ALA A 101 -4.26 18.40 5.02
C ALA A 101 -2.97 19.19 4.78
N LEU A 102 -3.06 20.53 4.75
CA LEU A 102 -1.89 21.39 4.59
C LEU A 102 -0.90 21.25 5.75
N GLY A 103 -1.40 21.27 6.99
CA GLY A 103 -0.59 21.04 8.19
C GLY A 103 0.09 19.66 8.18
N ALA A 104 -0.61 18.63 7.71
CA ALA A 104 -0.06 17.29 7.57
C ALA A 104 1.00 17.19 6.47
N VAL A 105 0.83 17.86 5.32
CA VAL A 105 1.86 17.95 4.27
C VAL A 105 3.12 18.63 4.82
N ILE A 106 2.97 19.78 5.48
CA ILE A 106 4.09 20.52 6.09
C ILE A 106 4.82 19.64 7.09
N LEU A 107 4.10 18.99 8.00
CA LEU A 107 4.69 18.13 9.01
C LEU A 107 5.38 16.91 8.38
N ALA A 108 4.72 16.25 7.42
CA ALA A 108 5.26 15.08 6.74
C ALA A 108 6.58 15.39 6.03
N TRP A 109 6.62 16.46 5.23
CA TRP A 109 7.86 16.90 4.58
C TRP A 109 8.92 17.34 5.57
N SER A 110 8.54 17.99 6.67
CA SER A 110 9.48 18.40 7.71
C SER A 110 10.13 17.18 8.37
N LEU A 111 9.36 16.13 8.67
CA LEU A 111 9.86 14.86 9.20
C LEU A 111 10.80 14.15 8.21
N ILE A 112 10.40 14.07 6.94
CA ILE A 112 11.19 13.44 5.87
C ILE A 112 12.50 14.20 5.65
N LEU A 113 12.47 15.53 5.52
CA LEU A 113 13.66 16.35 5.28
C LEU A 113 14.60 16.36 6.48
N THR A 114 14.07 16.44 7.71
CA THR A 114 14.89 16.32 8.92
C THR A 114 15.57 14.96 8.98
N SER A 115 14.86 13.88 8.64
CA SER A 115 15.48 12.55 8.58
C SER A 115 16.61 12.47 7.54
N ALA A 116 16.47 13.17 6.41
CA ALA A 116 17.44 13.18 5.32
C ALA A 116 18.78 13.84 5.69
N LEU A 117 18.78 14.75 6.68
CA LEU A 117 20.00 15.43 7.15
C LEU A 117 21.07 14.44 7.66
N HIS A 118 20.65 13.30 8.21
CA HIS A 118 21.55 12.29 8.77
C HIS A 118 21.91 11.14 7.82
N ILE A 119 21.42 11.17 6.58
CA ILE A 119 21.68 10.13 5.56
C ILE A 119 22.96 10.48 4.77
N GLN A 120 23.48 9.51 4.02
CA GLN A 120 24.56 9.68 3.05
C GLN A 120 24.30 10.88 2.10
N ARG A 121 25.38 11.56 1.70
CA ARG A 121 25.33 12.83 0.96
C ARG A 121 24.44 12.78 -0.29
N TRP A 122 24.57 11.74 -1.11
CA TRP A 122 23.80 11.62 -2.35
C TRP A 122 22.31 11.42 -2.08
N ALA A 123 21.95 10.57 -1.12
CA ALA A 123 20.56 10.31 -0.75
C ALA A 123 19.90 11.55 -0.13
N ARG A 124 20.66 12.32 0.65
CA ARG A 124 20.22 13.61 1.20
C ARG A 124 19.81 14.58 0.10
N TRP A 125 20.69 14.83 -0.88
CA TRP A 125 20.35 15.70 -2.01
C TRP A 125 19.22 15.13 -2.85
N GLY A 126 19.13 13.80 -3.00
CA GLY A 126 18.01 13.13 -3.63
C GLY A 126 16.67 13.45 -2.97
N VAL A 127 16.58 13.35 -1.64
CA VAL A 127 15.34 13.68 -0.90
C VAL A 127 14.99 15.17 -1.03
N LEU A 128 15.99 16.06 -1.03
CA LEU A 128 15.77 17.48 -1.27
C LEU A 128 15.19 17.75 -2.66
N ILE A 129 15.78 17.15 -3.70
CA ILE A 129 15.28 17.27 -5.08
C ILE A 129 13.86 16.72 -5.17
N VAL A 130 13.59 15.59 -4.52
CA VAL A 130 12.23 15.03 -4.44
C VAL A 130 11.26 16.00 -3.75
N PHE A 131 11.67 16.68 -2.68
CA PHE A 131 10.84 17.74 -2.09
C PHE A 131 10.62 18.92 -3.06
N MET A 132 11.64 19.37 -3.78
CA MET A 132 11.48 20.46 -4.76
C MET A 132 10.51 20.09 -5.89
N LEU A 133 10.56 18.85 -6.37
CA LEU A 133 9.76 18.38 -7.50
C LEU A 133 8.33 18.01 -7.11
N PHE A 134 8.14 17.43 -5.92
CA PHE A 134 6.85 16.83 -5.52
C PHE A 134 6.21 17.53 -4.31
N GLY A 135 7.00 18.19 -3.46
CA GLY A 135 6.52 18.87 -2.27
C GLY A 135 6.05 20.30 -2.53
N LEU A 136 6.55 20.93 -3.61
CA LEU A 136 6.14 22.27 -4.02
C LEU A 136 4.98 22.18 -5.02
N PRO A 137 3.89 22.95 -4.85
CA PRO A 137 2.85 23.04 -5.88
C PRO A 137 3.44 23.75 -7.10
N ALA A 138 3.45 23.07 -8.26
CA ALA A 138 4.05 23.58 -9.50
C ALA A 138 3.47 24.95 -9.91
N ASP A 139 2.17 25.14 -9.69
CA ASP A 139 1.45 26.37 -10.04
C ASP A 139 1.60 27.48 -8.99
N ALA A 140 2.15 27.18 -7.80
CA ALA A 140 2.32 28.18 -6.75
C ALA A 140 3.21 29.34 -7.20
N PHE A 141 4.23 29.06 -8.03
CA PHE A 141 5.12 30.10 -8.52
C PHE A 141 4.45 31.03 -9.52
N GLY A 142 3.69 30.48 -10.47
CA GLY A 142 2.88 31.28 -11.40
C GLY A 142 1.82 32.11 -10.66
N GLY A 143 1.15 31.51 -9.66
CA GLY A 143 0.20 32.21 -8.80
C GLY A 143 0.82 33.37 -8.02
N MET A 144 2.04 33.21 -7.50
CA MET A 144 2.79 34.27 -6.81
C MET A 144 3.13 35.44 -7.74
N VAL A 145 3.62 35.16 -8.94
CA VAL A 145 3.95 36.20 -9.93
C VAL A 145 2.68 36.95 -10.35
N SER A 146 1.58 36.22 -10.57
CA SER A 146 0.28 36.83 -10.90
C SER A 146 -0.29 37.65 -9.73
N ALA A 147 -0.11 37.21 -8.48
CA ALA A 147 -0.57 37.93 -7.29
C ALA A 147 0.22 39.23 -7.07
N ALA A 148 1.51 39.21 -7.39
CA ALA A 148 2.37 40.39 -7.34
C ALA A 148 1.99 41.44 -8.38
N GLY A 149 1.50 41.02 -9.55
CA GLY A 149 1.18 41.93 -10.64
C GLY A 149 2.40 42.78 -11.02
N GLU A 150 2.21 44.11 -11.07
CA GLU A 150 3.29 45.07 -11.35
C GLU A 150 4.00 45.58 -10.08
N ASP A 151 3.56 45.18 -8.87
CA ASP A 151 4.17 45.65 -7.62
C ASP A 151 5.50 44.92 -7.34
N VAL A 152 6.60 45.65 -7.56
CA VAL A 152 7.97 45.18 -7.35
C VAL A 152 8.21 44.73 -5.90
N TRP A 153 7.62 45.39 -4.91
CA TRP A 153 7.83 45.02 -3.50
C TRP A 153 7.12 43.72 -3.16
N LEU A 154 5.92 43.52 -3.71
CA LEU A 154 5.12 42.32 -3.53
C LEU A 154 5.76 41.12 -4.26
N LEU A 155 6.33 41.36 -5.45
CA LEU A 155 7.13 40.38 -6.18
C LEU A 155 8.39 39.99 -5.39
N LEU A 156 9.13 40.97 -4.85
CA LEU A 156 10.31 40.72 -4.02
C LEU A 156 9.93 39.97 -2.74
N ALA A 157 8.81 40.30 -2.10
CA ALA A 157 8.34 39.62 -0.91
C ALA A 157 8.01 38.13 -1.19
N PHE A 158 7.26 37.84 -2.27
CA PHE A 158 6.87 36.47 -2.59
C PHE A 158 7.99 35.66 -3.22
N VAL A 159 8.59 36.14 -4.31
CA VAL A 159 9.65 35.41 -5.01
C VAL A 159 10.93 35.40 -4.17
N GLY A 160 11.34 36.56 -3.65
CA GLY A 160 12.52 36.67 -2.79
C GLY A 160 12.34 35.90 -1.47
N GLY A 161 11.16 35.95 -0.86
CA GLY A 161 10.83 35.14 0.32
C GLY A 161 10.88 33.64 0.03
N THR A 162 10.31 33.17 -1.07
CA THR A 162 10.41 31.77 -1.52
C THR A 162 11.86 31.35 -1.68
N MET A 163 12.67 32.15 -2.40
CA MET A 163 14.08 31.87 -2.61
C MET A 163 14.88 31.89 -1.30
N ALA A 164 14.54 32.75 -0.35
CA ALA A 164 15.14 32.77 0.97
C ALA A 164 14.84 31.50 1.77
N PHE A 165 13.58 31.01 1.75
CA PHE A 165 13.21 29.76 2.40
C PHE A 165 13.88 28.54 1.75
N LEU A 166 13.87 28.46 0.42
CA LEU A 166 14.56 27.38 -0.32
C LEU A 166 16.08 27.40 -0.11
N GLY A 167 16.67 28.60 -0.13
CA GLY A 167 18.09 28.82 0.16
C GLY A 167 18.45 28.45 1.59
N GLY A 168 17.61 28.79 2.57
CA GLY A 168 17.76 28.37 3.97
C GLY A 168 17.68 26.86 4.13
N LEU A 169 16.83 26.20 3.34
CA LEU A 169 16.68 24.75 3.35
C LEU A 169 17.89 24.05 2.71
N ALA A 170 18.39 24.56 1.59
CA ALA A 170 19.64 24.11 0.99
C ALA A 170 20.85 24.33 1.94
N ALA A 171 20.92 25.48 2.60
CA ALA A 171 21.94 25.77 3.60
C ALA A 171 21.87 24.79 4.78
N SER A 172 20.68 24.48 5.27
CA SER A 172 20.45 23.47 6.31
C SER A 172 21.03 22.11 5.92
N PHE A 173 20.86 21.71 4.65
CA PHE A 173 21.39 20.46 4.10
C PHE A 173 22.93 20.44 3.93
N ILE A 174 23.56 21.61 3.88
CA ILE A 174 25.02 21.79 3.82
C ILE A 174 25.64 21.84 5.21
N PHE A 175 25.05 22.60 6.13
CA PHE A 175 25.64 22.95 7.42
C PHE A 175 25.29 21.99 8.55
N PHE A 176 24.01 21.61 8.74
CA PHE A 176 23.62 20.74 9.86
C PHE A 176 24.33 19.39 9.88
N PRO A 177 24.57 18.71 8.75
CA PRO A 177 25.28 17.43 8.77
C PRO A 177 26.73 17.52 9.25
N ARG A 178 27.31 18.73 9.27
CA ARG A 178 28.66 19.01 9.76
C ARG A 178 28.64 19.48 11.21
N GLN A 179 27.52 20.00 11.67
CA GLN A 179 27.34 20.49 13.03
C GLN A 179 26.73 19.38 13.89
N ARG A 180 27.18 19.22 15.14
CA ARG A 180 26.54 18.30 16.09
C ARG A 180 25.31 18.97 16.72
N THR A 181 24.42 19.50 15.88
CA THR A 181 23.18 20.12 16.32
C THR A 181 22.23 19.07 16.90
N GLY A 182 21.42 19.48 17.87
CA GLY A 182 20.37 18.60 18.40
C GLY A 182 19.23 18.47 17.38
N LEU A 183 18.63 17.27 17.27
CA LEU A 183 17.53 16.98 16.35
C LEU A 183 16.34 17.96 16.49
N THR A 184 16.14 18.51 17.69
CA THR A 184 15.13 19.55 17.94
C THR A 184 15.36 20.80 17.11
N VAL A 185 16.60 21.32 17.10
CA VAL A 185 16.94 22.54 16.37
C VAL A 185 16.82 22.30 14.87
N GLU A 186 17.29 21.15 14.41
CA GLU A 186 17.19 20.75 13.01
C GLU A 186 15.73 20.64 12.56
N PHE A 187 14.90 19.91 13.31
CA PHE A 187 13.47 19.77 13.01
C PHE A 187 12.74 21.10 13.06
N THR A 188 12.96 21.92 14.09
CA THR A 188 12.30 23.23 14.20
C THR A 188 12.72 24.15 13.06
N THR A 189 14.00 24.14 12.66
CA THR A 189 14.48 24.95 11.53
C THR A 189 13.83 24.49 10.24
N VAL A 190 13.84 23.18 9.95
CA VAL A 190 13.21 22.62 8.75
C VAL A 190 11.70 22.90 8.74
N LEU A 191 11.03 22.73 9.88
CA LEU A 191 9.60 23.02 10.03
C LEU A 191 9.27 24.49 9.77
N LEU A 192 10.07 25.42 10.27
CA LEU A 192 9.91 26.85 10.01
C LEU A 192 10.13 27.20 8.54
N LEU A 193 11.12 26.58 7.90
CA LEU A 193 11.42 26.83 6.49
C LEU A 193 10.32 26.26 5.56
N VAL A 194 9.90 25.01 5.80
CA VAL A 194 8.82 24.37 5.02
C VAL A 194 7.50 25.06 5.31
N GLY A 195 7.15 25.26 6.59
CA GLY A 195 5.92 25.93 7.00
C GLY A 195 5.84 27.36 6.50
N GLY A 196 6.93 28.14 6.61
CA GLY A 196 7.01 29.50 6.09
C GLY A 196 6.80 29.57 4.59
N LEU A 197 7.35 28.61 3.84
CA LEU A 197 7.16 28.49 2.41
C LEU A 197 5.69 28.20 2.03
N PHE A 198 5.03 27.25 2.71
CA PHE A 198 3.61 26.97 2.46
C PHE A 198 2.69 28.13 2.89
N ILE A 199 3.01 28.82 3.99
CA ILE A 199 2.27 30.02 4.43
C ILE A 199 2.41 31.13 3.39
N LEU A 200 3.60 31.33 2.83
CA LEU A 200 3.84 32.33 1.80
C LEU A 200 3.05 32.01 0.52
N PHE A 201 3.01 30.74 0.11
CA PHE A 201 2.18 30.32 -1.02
C PHE A 201 0.68 30.51 -0.73
N LEU A 202 0.22 30.21 0.49
CA LEU A 202 -1.15 30.45 0.88
C LEU A 202 -1.49 31.95 0.87
N ALA A 203 -0.60 32.81 1.36
CA ALA A 203 -0.77 34.26 1.32
C ALA A 203 -0.85 34.78 -0.11
N ALA A 204 0.04 34.33 -1.01
CA ALA A 204 -0.02 34.69 -2.41
C ALA A 204 -1.31 34.22 -3.10
N ALA A 205 -1.75 32.99 -2.81
CA ALA A 205 -3.03 32.48 -3.31
C ALA A 205 -4.22 33.32 -2.81
N THR A 206 -4.22 33.73 -1.53
CA THR A 206 -5.28 34.60 -0.98
C THR A 206 -5.38 35.92 -1.73
N MET A 207 -4.23 36.55 -2.02
CA MET A 207 -4.16 37.83 -2.72
C MET A 207 -4.57 37.71 -4.19
N ALA A 208 -4.11 36.68 -4.90
CA ALA A 208 -4.49 36.42 -6.29
C ALA A 208 -6.01 36.31 -6.47
N THR A 209 -6.70 35.66 -5.52
CA THR A 209 -8.16 35.52 -5.55
C THR A 209 -8.88 36.83 -5.25
N GLN A 210 -8.39 37.66 -4.33
CA GLN A 210 -8.97 38.98 -4.08
C GLN A 210 -8.89 39.90 -5.31
N LEU A 211 -7.85 39.71 -6.14
CA LEU A 211 -7.66 40.44 -7.41
C LEU A 211 -8.51 39.88 -8.56
N GLY A 212 -9.37 38.88 -8.34
CA GLY A 212 -10.23 38.29 -9.36
C GLY A 212 -9.52 37.45 -10.42
N SER A 213 -8.20 37.22 -10.26
CA SER A 213 -7.37 36.52 -11.25
C SER A 213 -7.49 34.99 -11.17
N VAL A 214 -7.77 34.44 -9.98
CA VAL A 214 -7.88 32.99 -9.74
C VAL A 214 -8.93 32.76 -8.64
N ASN A 215 -10.08 32.15 -8.95
CA ASN A 215 -10.97 31.64 -7.90
C ASN A 215 -10.28 30.45 -7.19
N PHE A 216 -10.54 30.22 -5.89
CA PHE A 216 -10.17 29.01 -5.10
C PHE A 216 -8.83 29.00 -4.32
N VAL A 217 -8.63 29.97 -3.42
CA VAL A 217 -7.44 30.19 -2.54
C VAL A 217 -6.84 28.95 -1.86
N SER A 218 -7.62 28.23 -1.05
CA SER A 218 -7.12 27.23 -0.11
C SER A 218 -7.19 25.83 -0.71
N GLY A 219 -8.30 25.51 -1.39
CA GLY A 219 -8.56 24.25 -2.05
C GLY A 219 -7.64 23.97 -3.23
N TYR A 220 -7.30 24.97 -4.07
CA TYR A 220 -6.42 24.76 -5.22
C TYR A 220 -4.98 24.49 -4.79
N LEU A 221 -4.45 25.32 -3.88
CA LEU A 221 -3.11 25.14 -3.34
C LEU A 221 -2.98 23.82 -2.58
N THR A 222 -3.98 23.47 -1.77
CA THR A 222 -3.99 22.20 -1.04
C THR A 222 -4.15 21.03 -1.99
N THR A 223 -4.95 21.17 -3.05
CA THR A 223 -5.03 20.16 -4.11
C THR A 223 -3.65 19.94 -4.72
N GLY A 224 -2.97 20.97 -5.23
CA GLY A 224 -1.63 20.82 -5.80
C GLY A 224 -0.60 20.27 -4.81
N ALA A 225 -0.62 20.74 -3.56
CA ALA A 225 0.27 20.26 -2.50
C ALA A 225 0.07 18.79 -2.13
N VAL A 226 -1.15 18.26 -2.29
CA VAL A 226 -1.50 16.88 -1.95
C VAL A 226 -1.46 15.97 -3.18
N THR A 227 -1.83 16.44 -4.37
CA THR A 227 -1.82 15.64 -5.60
C THR A 227 -0.42 15.46 -6.17
N ASN A 228 0.47 16.46 -6.07
CA ASN A 228 1.84 16.35 -6.54
C ASN A 228 2.62 15.19 -5.89
N PRO A 229 2.61 15.00 -4.56
CA PRO A 229 3.30 13.87 -3.94
C PRO A 229 2.62 12.52 -4.16
N ARG A 230 1.46 12.42 -4.82
CA ARG A 230 0.74 11.16 -5.07
C ARG A 230 1.64 10.07 -5.66
N ASN A 231 2.50 10.42 -6.62
CA ASN A 231 3.35 9.42 -7.26
C ASN A 231 4.43 8.86 -6.31
N LEU A 232 4.76 9.59 -5.23
CA LEU A 232 5.66 9.10 -4.17
C LEU A 232 4.97 8.12 -3.22
N THR A 233 3.64 8.11 -3.14
CA THR A 233 2.88 7.21 -2.26
C THR A 233 2.61 5.85 -2.91
N ILE A 234 2.71 5.77 -4.24
CA ILE A 234 2.51 4.54 -5.02
C ILE A 234 3.26 3.33 -4.44
N PRO A 235 4.55 3.40 -4.05
CA PRO A 235 5.24 2.26 -3.43
C PRO A 235 4.59 1.74 -2.16
N LEU A 236 4.11 2.64 -1.30
CA LEU A 236 3.41 2.23 -0.08
C LEU A 236 2.04 1.65 -0.40
N ILE A 237 1.36 2.17 -1.42
CA ILE A 237 0.07 1.64 -1.89
C ILE A 237 0.25 0.20 -2.41
N TYR A 238 1.25 -0.05 -3.26
CA TYR A 238 1.59 -1.40 -3.71
C TYR A 238 2.01 -2.33 -2.57
N LEU A 239 2.82 -1.83 -1.63
CA LEU A 239 3.22 -2.58 -0.45
C LEU A 239 2.02 -2.93 0.42
N SER A 240 1.06 -2.02 0.57
CA SER A 240 -0.15 -2.25 1.36
C SER A 240 -0.96 -3.42 0.81
N GLY A 241 -1.09 -3.55 -0.53
CA GLY A 241 -1.66 -4.71 -1.19
C GLY A 241 -0.93 -6.03 -0.88
N ALA A 242 0.40 -6.01 -0.84
CA ALA A 242 1.21 -7.18 -0.47
C ALA A 242 1.08 -7.55 1.03
N GLU A 243 1.03 -6.55 1.90
CA GLU A 243 0.94 -6.69 3.36
C GLU A 243 -0.40 -7.28 3.82
N LEU A 244 -1.45 -7.17 3.02
CA LEU A 244 -2.77 -7.76 3.32
C LEU A 244 -2.76 -9.29 3.28
N ILE A 245 -1.99 -9.85 2.34
CA ILE A 245 -1.75 -11.29 2.27
C ILE A 245 -0.92 -11.71 3.45
N ASP A 246 0.11 -10.94 3.78
CA ASP A 246 0.93 -11.29 4.92
C ASP A 246 0.16 -11.19 6.25
N PHE A 247 -0.74 -10.21 6.40
CA PHE A 247 -1.73 -10.17 7.48
C PHE A 247 -2.54 -11.46 7.53
N GLY A 248 -3.14 -11.89 6.41
CA GLY A 248 -3.94 -13.12 6.37
C GLY A 248 -3.11 -14.38 6.66
N ILE A 249 -1.88 -14.48 6.18
CA ILE A 249 -0.95 -15.59 6.49
C ILE A 249 -0.62 -15.58 7.98
N THR A 250 -0.34 -14.41 8.55
CA THR A 250 0.03 -14.31 9.96
C THR A 250 -1.17 -14.59 10.86
N PHE A 251 -2.35 -14.06 10.51
CA PHE A 251 -3.63 -14.34 11.16
C PHE A 251 -3.96 -15.83 11.19
N THR A 252 -3.85 -16.49 10.04
CA THR A 252 -4.08 -17.93 9.93
C THR A 252 -3.03 -18.75 10.68
N SER A 253 -1.78 -18.27 10.76
CA SER A 253 -0.75 -18.91 11.60
C SER A 253 -1.08 -18.83 13.09
N TRP A 254 -1.60 -17.70 13.59
CA TRP A 254 -1.99 -17.54 14.99
C TRP A 254 -3.22 -18.35 15.33
N GLY A 255 -4.25 -18.30 14.48
CA GLY A 255 -5.43 -19.16 14.58
C GLY A 255 -5.01 -20.62 14.57
N GLY A 256 -4.03 -20.96 13.74
CA GLY A 256 -3.39 -22.26 13.69
C GLY A 256 -2.76 -22.69 15.02
N GLN A 257 -1.89 -21.85 15.60
CA GLN A 257 -1.23 -22.13 16.88
C GLN A 257 -2.22 -22.22 18.04
N ALA A 258 -3.21 -21.35 18.09
CA ALA A 258 -4.27 -21.37 19.10
C ALA A 258 -5.12 -22.66 18.98
N THR A 259 -5.49 -23.02 17.75
CA THR A 259 -6.24 -24.25 17.48
C THR A 259 -5.42 -25.49 17.81
N ALA A 260 -4.11 -25.51 17.50
CA ALA A 260 -3.23 -26.63 17.84
C ALA A 260 -3.09 -26.85 19.36
N ARG A 261 -3.18 -25.78 20.17
CA ARG A 261 -3.11 -25.88 21.64
C ARG A 261 -4.38 -26.43 22.28
N TYR A 262 -5.55 -26.12 21.71
CA TYR A 262 -6.83 -26.38 22.37
C TYR A 262 -7.77 -27.35 21.64
N ALA A 263 -7.61 -27.54 20.32
CA ALA A 263 -8.52 -28.35 19.52
C ALA A 263 -8.06 -29.81 19.42
N LYS A 264 -9.01 -30.73 19.61
CA LYS A 264 -8.79 -32.16 19.33
C LYS A 264 -8.77 -32.39 17.82
N ARG A 265 -8.05 -33.42 17.36
CA ARG A 265 -7.90 -33.77 15.93
C ARG A 265 -9.24 -33.82 15.18
N TRP A 266 -10.26 -34.44 15.77
CA TRP A 266 -11.58 -34.58 15.14
C TRP A 266 -12.27 -33.22 14.93
N MET A 267 -12.07 -32.25 15.84
CA MET A 267 -12.65 -30.91 15.72
C MET A 267 -12.08 -30.18 14.50
N VAL A 268 -10.77 -30.27 14.29
CA VAL A 268 -10.09 -29.65 13.13
C VAL A 268 -10.56 -30.28 11.82
N LEU A 269 -10.75 -31.60 11.79
CA LEU A 269 -11.24 -32.30 10.60
C LEU A 269 -12.69 -31.94 10.26
N ILE A 270 -13.57 -31.87 11.28
CA ILE A 270 -14.95 -31.41 11.08
C ILE A 270 -14.98 -29.97 10.60
N LEU A 271 -14.16 -29.09 11.19
CA LEU A 271 -14.13 -27.68 10.81
C LEU A 271 -13.59 -27.49 9.39
N LEU A 272 -12.53 -28.22 9.01
CA LEU A 272 -12.04 -28.26 7.63
C LEU A 272 -13.10 -28.78 6.65
N GLY A 273 -13.73 -29.91 6.96
CA GLY A 273 -14.76 -30.51 6.10
C GLY A 273 -15.98 -29.59 5.94
N ALA A 274 -16.47 -29.01 7.04
CA ALA A 274 -17.58 -28.06 7.03
C ALA A 274 -17.24 -26.79 6.25
N PHE A 275 -16.02 -26.26 6.42
CA PHE A 275 -15.58 -25.07 5.71
C PHE A 275 -15.45 -25.31 4.20
N LEU A 276 -14.81 -26.42 3.79
CA LEU A 276 -14.72 -26.80 2.37
C LEU A 276 -16.10 -27.05 1.76
N ALA A 277 -17.00 -27.71 2.49
CA ALA A 277 -18.38 -27.94 2.02
C ALA A 277 -19.15 -26.63 1.86
N TYR A 278 -19.02 -25.70 2.81
CA TYR A 278 -19.60 -24.36 2.71
C TYR A 278 -19.06 -23.58 1.51
N ARG A 279 -17.73 -23.62 1.25
CA ARG A 279 -17.14 -22.98 0.07
C ARG A 279 -17.64 -23.59 -1.23
N TRP A 280 -17.68 -24.92 -1.32
CA TRP A 280 -18.22 -25.61 -2.49
C TRP A 280 -19.69 -25.26 -2.70
N PHE A 281 -20.48 -25.17 -1.64
CA PHE A 281 -21.87 -24.73 -1.74
C PHE A 281 -21.97 -23.32 -2.36
N GLY A 282 -21.18 -22.37 -1.89
CA GLY A 282 -21.12 -21.01 -2.47
C GLY A 282 -20.76 -21.02 -3.95
N VAL A 283 -19.69 -21.72 -4.33
CA VAL A 283 -19.29 -21.88 -5.74
C VAL A 283 -20.39 -22.53 -6.57
N MET A 284 -21.05 -23.56 -6.05
CA MET A 284 -22.16 -24.21 -6.76
C MET A 284 -23.33 -23.25 -6.96
N THR A 285 -23.72 -22.48 -5.94
CA THR A 285 -24.87 -21.57 -6.01
C THR A 285 -24.60 -20.31 -6.84
N GLU A 286 -23.39 -19.76 -6.77
CA GLU A 286 -23.05 -18.49 -7.42
C GLU A 286 -22.56 -18.69 -8.85
N MET A 287 -21.88 -19.81 -9.14
CA MET A 287 -21.20 -20.02 -10.42
C MET A 287 -21.82 -21.13 -11.27
N ILE A 288 -22.18 -22.28 -10.67
CA ILE A 288 -22.59 -23.47 -11.46
C ILE A 288 -24.10 -23.55 -11.68
N LEU A 289 -24.90 -23.35 -10.64
CA LEU A 289 -26.37 -23.43 -10.66
C LEU A 289 -27.04 -22.44 -11.62
N PRO A 290 -26.57 -21.17 -11.74
CA PRO A 290 -27.12 -20.23 -12.72
C PRO A 290 -26.84 -20.62 -14.19
N GLY A 291 -25.96 -21.60 -14.42
CA GLY A 291 -25.48 -22.00 -15.74
C GLY A 291 -24.24 -21.21 -16.15
N LEU A 292 -23.23 -21.92 -16.65
CA LEU A 292 -21.98 -21.33 -17.14
C LEU A 292 -22.11 -20.93 -18.60
N THR A 293 -21.92 -19.65 -18.87
CA THR A 293 -21.78 -19.12 -20.24
C THR A 293 -20.46 -19.59 -20.89
N ALA A 294 -20.37 -19.55 -22.22
CA ALA A 294 -19.13 -19.90 -22.93
C ALA A 294 -17.94 -19.02 -22.49
N ALA A 295 -18.19 -17.75 -22.18
CA ALA A 295 -17.18 -16.84 -21.65
C ALA A 295 -16.67 -17.28 -20.27
N GLN A 296 -17.55 -17.71 -19.37
CA GLN A 296 -17.16 -18.22 -18.05
C GLN A 296 -16.39 -19.55 -18.14
N TRP A 297 -16.72 -20.42 -19.09
CA TRP A 297 -15.93 -21.63 -19.37
C TRP A 297 -14.51 -21.30 -19.84
N ALA A 298 -14.38 -20.31 -20.72
CA ALA A 298 -13.08 -19.85 -21.18
C ALA A 298 -12.27 -19.18 -20.04
N ALA A 299 -12.94 -18.38 -19.20
CA ALA A 299 -12.34 -17.80 -17.98
C ALA A 299 -11.85 -18.88 -17.00
N LEU A 300 -12.65 -19.94 -16.77
CA LEU A 300 -12.20 -21.11 -16.00
C LEU A 300 -10.96 -21.76 -16.62
N GLY A 301 -10.89 -21.87 -17.94
CA GLY A 301 -9.71 -22.36 -18.65
C GLY A 301 -8.47 -21.49 -18.42
N GLY A 302 -8.61 -20.16 -18.45
CA GLY A 302 -7.53 -19.23 -18.15
C GLY A 302 -7.06 -19.30 -16.70
N ALA A 303 -7.99 -19.38 -15.76
CA ALA A 303 -7.68 -19.57 -14.34
C ALA A 303 -6.98 -20.92 -14.07
N ALA A 304 -7.35 -21.97 -14.81
CA ALA A 304 -6.63 -23.25 -14.79
C ALA A 304 -5.18 -23.02 -15.23
N LEU A 305 -4.98 -22.35 -16.37
CA LEU A 305 -3.65 -22.07 -16.91
C LEU A 305 -2.78 -21.27 -15.92
N ALA A 306 -3.35 -20.29 -15.24
CA ALA A 306 -2.68 -19.54 -14.18
C ALA A 306 -2.24 -20.43 -13.00
N SER A 307 -3.08 -21.39 -12.59
CA SER A 307 -2.84 -22.28 -11.45
C SER A 307 -2.03 -23.55 -11.78
N VAL A 308 -1.92 -23.95 -13.05
CA VAL A 308 -1.22 -25.18 -13.51
C VAL A 308 0.23 -25.22 -13.07
N CYS A 309 0.93 -24.08 -12.97
CA CYS A 309 2.33 -24.06 -12.52
C CYS A 309 2.50 -24.48 -11.05
N LEU A 310 1.47 -24.30 -10.21
CA LEU A 310 1.55 -24.49 -8.76
C LEU A 310 1.77 -25.95 -8.37
N LEU A 311 1.16 -26.88 -9.10
CA LEU A 311 1.27 -28.32 -8.83
C LEU A 311 2.69 -28.89 -9.05
N PRO A 312 3.34 -28.70 -10.22
CA PRO A 312 4.72 -29.14 -10.42
C PRO A 312 5.71 -28.39 -9.52
N LEU A 313 5.48 -27.10 -9.24
CA LEU A 313 6.28 -26.33 -8.28
C LEU A 313 6.18 -26.89 -6.85
N ALA A 314 4.96 -27.17 -6.37
CA ALA A 314 4.72 -27.80 -5.07
C ALA A 314 5.38 -29.18 -4.99
N TRP A 315 5.26 -29.99 -6.04
CA TRP A 315 5.87 -31.31 -6.10
C TRP A 315 7.40 -31.26 -6.10
N TRP A 316 7.99 -30.37 -6.92
CA TRP A 316 9.44 -30.13 -6.93
C TRP A 316 9.94 -29.63 -5.58
N ARG A 317 9.18 -28.72 -4.95
CA ARG A 317 9.53 -28.12 -3.67
C ARG A 317 9.46 -29.12 -2.52
N ALA A 318 8.44 -29.97 -2.48
CA ALA A 318 8.26 -31.00 -1.47
C ALA A 318 9.45 -31.97 -1.39
N ARG A 319 10.23 -32.11 -2.49
CA ARG A 319 11.45 -32.94 -2.54
C ARG A 319 12.70 -32.26 -1.99
N ARG A 320 12.66 -30.96 -1.65
CA ARG A 320 13.81 -30.19 -1.16
C ARG A 320 13.55 -29.78 0.31
N GLY A 321 14.35 -30.29 1.25
CA GLY A 321 14.05 -30.20 2.69
C GLY A 321 14.32 -28.85 3.38
N ALA A 322 15.01 -27.90 2.74
CA ALA A 322 15.42 -26.65 3.39
C ALA A 322 14.38 -25.53 3.17
N TYR A 323 13.91 -24.92 4.25
CA TYR A 323 13.05 -23.73 4.22
C TYR A 323 13.92 -22.47 4.30
N GLU A 324 13.60 -21.48 3.49
CA GLU A 324 14.31 -20.20 3.47
C GLU A 324 13.32 -19.04 3.39
N ALA A 325 13.50 -18.05 4.27
CA ALA A 325 12.71 -16.82 4.22
C ALA A 325 13.06 -15.99 2.97
N ILE A 326 12.05 -15.37 2.37
CA ILE A 326 12.28 -14.40 1.29
C ILE A 326 12.83 -13.12 1.90
N PRO A 327 13.96 -12.59 1.40
CA PRO A 327 14.49 -11.33 1.89
C PRO A 327 13.53 -10.18 1.52
N PHE A 328 13.09 -9.40 2.50
CA PHE A 328 12.24 -8.22 2.29
C PHE A 328 12.82 -7.23 1.26
N LYS A 329 14.16 -7.11 1.21
CA LYS A 329 14.88 -6.31 0.20
C LYS A 329 14.57 -6.71 -1.25
N LEU A 330 14.29 -7.99 -1.51
CA LEU A 330 13.91 -8.46 -2.84
C LEU A 330 12.50 -8.00 -3.21
N VAL A 331 11.56 -8.07 -2.27
CA VAL A 331 10.19 -7.58 -2.48
C VAL A 331 10.20 -6.07 -2.73
N ILE A 332 10.90 -5.29 -1.90
CA ILE A 332 11.10 -3.86 -2.13
C ILE A 332 11.76 -3.61 -3.50
N GLY A 333 12.80 -4.36 -3.84
CA GLY A 333 13.50 -4.21 -5.12
C GLY A 333 12.57 -4.42 -6.33
N LEU A 334 11.65 -5.38 -6.25
CA LEU A 334 10.66 -5.62 -7.31
C LEU A 334 9.57 -4.54 -7.34
N ILE A 335 9.11 -4.06 -6.18
CA ILE A 335 8.17 -2.92 -6.10
C ILE A 335 8.81 -1.68 -6.74
N LEU A 336 10.06 -1.37 -6.38
CA LEU A 336 10.81 -0.26 -6.98
C LEU A 336 11.01 -0.45 -8.48
N PHE A 337 11.32 -1.67 -8.94
CA PHE A 337 11.47 -1.95 -10.36
C PHE A 337 10.19 -1.67 -11.16
N MET A 338 9.03 -1.96 -10.60
CA MET A 338 7.73 -1.71 -11.24
C MET A 338 7.35 -0.23 -11.25
N ILE A 339 7.73 0.52 -10.22
CA ILE A 339 7.37 1.94 -10.08
C ILE A 339 8.41 2.87 -10.73
N ALA A 340 9.66 2.43 -10.84
CA ALA A 340 10.75 3.21 -11.42
C ALA A 340 10.43 3.74 -12.83
N PRO A 341 9.84 2.96 -13.77
CA PRO A 341 9.38 3.48 -15.05
C PRO A 341 8.45 4.68 -14.91
N GLN A 342 7.40 4.57 -14.10
CA GLN A 342 6.42 5.63 -13.91
C GLN A 342 7.04 6.88 -13.26
N LEU A 343 7.91 6.68 -12.26
CA LEU A 343 8.64 7.78 -11.63
C LEU A 343 9.59 8.47 -12.61
N LEU A 344 10.33 7.71 -13.43
CA LEU A 344 11.24 8.27 -14.43
C LEU A 344 10.46 9.06 -15.50
N MET A 345 9.31 8.55 -15.95
CA MET A 345 8.45 9.27 -16.89
C MET A 345 7.93 10.57 -16.29
N PHE A 346 7.47 10.53 -15.05
CA PHE A 346 6.97 11.70 -14.35
C PHE A 346 8.06 12.76 -14.15
N VAL A 347 9.26 12.35 -13.71
CA VAL A 347 10.42 13.24 -13.60
C VAL A 347 10.79 13.82 -14.97
N GLY A 348 10.76 13.02 -16.03
CA GLY A 348 10.98 13.49 -17.39
C GLY A 348 9.99 14.60 -17.79
N ILE A 349 8.70 14.38 -17.55
CA ILE A 349 7.65 15.36 -17.83
C ILE A 349 7.89 16.64 -17.02
N LEU A 350 8.18 16.53 -15.72
CA LEU A 350 8.49 17.69 -14.89
C LEU A 350 9.70 18.48 -15.39
N VAL A 351 10.77 17.81 -15.83
CA VAL A 351 11.96 18.47 -16.38
C VAL A 351 11.63 19.21 -17.67
N VAL A 352 10.84 18.59 -18.56
CA VAL A 352 10.36 19.24 -19.79
C VAL A 352 9.48 20.45 -19.45
N SER A 353 8.53 20.29 -18.53
CA SER A 353 7.67 21.39 -18.07
C SER A 353 8.49 22.53 -17.45
N ALA A 354 9.48 22.23 -16.62
CA ALA A 354 10.35 23.25 -16.02
C ALA A 354 11.19 23.99 -17.08
N PHE A 355 11.68 23.28 -18.10
CA PHE A 355 12.41 23.90 -19.21
C PHE A 355 11.52 24.87 -19.99
N PHE A 356 10.29 24.48 -20.31
CA PHE A 356 9.35 25.33 -21.03
C PHE A 356 8.77 26.47 -20.17
N PHE A 357 8.69 26.28 -18.86
CA PHE A 357 8.31 27.35 -17.93
C PHE A 357 9.31 28.53 -17.98
N ILE A 358 10.59 28.26 -18.18
CA ILE A 358 11.61 29.31 -18.36
C ILE A 358 11.45 30.05 -19.70
N GLN A 359 10.76 29.44 -20.67
CA GLN A 359 10.52 30.00 -22.01
C GLN A 359 9.13 30.64 -22.16
N SER A 360 8.45 30.96 -21.05
CA SER A 360 7.04 31.38 -21.01
C SER A 360 6.68 32.62 -21.83
N SER A 361 7.66 33.31 -22.43
CA SER A 361 7.44 34.43 -23.33
C SER A 361 6.96 34.05 -24.73
N ASP A 362 7.07 32.77 -25.13
CA ASP A 362 6.62 32.31 -26.45
C ASP A 362 5.13 31.90 -26.43
N PRO A 363 4.27 32.49 -27.28
CA PRO A 363 2.85 32.14 -27.35
C PRO A 363 2.59 30.68 -27.76
N ASN A 364 3.56 29.98 -28.35
CA ASN A 364 3.45 28.57 -28.76
C ASN A 364 3.91 27.58 -27.67
N VAL A 365 4.26 28.03 -26.46
CA VAL A 365 4.83 27.19 -25.40
C VAL A 365 3.96 25.98 -25.06
N LEU A 366 2.64 26.12 -25.02
CA LEU A 366 1.72 25.00 -24.74
C LEU A 366 1.76 23.92 -25.83
N GLN A 367 1.81 24.33 -27.10
CA GLN A 367 1.91 23.39 -28.22
C GLN A 367 3.28 22.72 -28.24
N SER A 368 4.35 23.49 -28.04
CA SER A 368 5.73 22.98 -27.95
C SER A 368 5.91 22.01 -26.77
N MET A 369 5.32 22.31 -25.62
CA MET A 369 5.30 21.42 -24.45
C MET A 369 4.52 20.14 -24.73
N THR A 370 3.37 20.22 -25.40
CA THR A 370 2.58 19.04 -25.78
C THR A 370 3.36 18.13 -26.74
N ILE A 371 4.02 18.72 -27.74
CA ILE A 371 4.88 17.98 -28.68
C ILE A 371 6.07 17.34 -27.94
N ALA A 372 6.71 18.07 -27.03
CA ALA A 372 7.88 17.59 -26.27
C ALA A 372 7.53 16.48 -25.26
N THR A 373 6.33 16.53 -24.67
CA THR A 373 5.85 15.50 -23.73
C THR A 373 5.20 14.31 -24.43
N SER A 374 4.80 14.44 -25.70
CA SER A 374 4.16 13.34 -26.45
C SER A 374 4.99 12.06 -26.51
N PRO A 375 6.30 12.07 -26.85
CA PRO A 375 7.15 10.88 -26.80
C PRO A 375 7.18 10.24 -25.41
N MET A 376 7.13 11.06 -24.35
CA MET A 376 7.10 10.57 -22.98
C MET A 376 5.78 9.86 -22.68
N THR A 377 4.65 10.45 -23.05
CA THR A 377 3.34 9.79 -22.87
C THR A 377 3.24 8.48 -23.65
N ALA A 378 3.76 8.43 -24.88
CA ALA A 378 3.83 7.21 -25.69
C ALA A 378 4.72 6.14 -25.04
N LEU A 379 5.90 6.53 -24.54
CA LEU A 379 6.80 5.64 -23.81
C LEU A 379 6.15 5.13 -22.51
N SER A 380 5.39 5.96 -21.80
CA SER A 380 4.64 5.55 -20.61
C SER A 380 3.61 4.47 -20.93
N GLY A 381 2.85 4.63 -22.03
CA GLY A 381 1.91 3.61 -22.51
C GLY A 381 2.62 2.30 -22.87
N PHE A 382 3.71 2.39 -23.64
CA PHE A 382 4.52 1.22 -23.99
C PHE A 382 5.10 0.51 -22.76
N LEU A 383 5.63 1.26 -21.79
CA LEU A 383 6.17 0.71 -20.55
C LEU A 383 5.06 0.06 -19.72
N HIS A 384 3.89 0.67 -19.60
CA HIS A 384 2.74 0.07 -18.92
C HIS A 384 2.41 -1.30 -19.50
N ASP A 385 2.31 -1.40 -20.83
CA ASP A 385 2.03 -2.66 -21.54
C ASP A 385 3.15 -3.70 -21.40
N THR A 386 4.38 -3.25 -21.22
CA THR A 386 5.58 -4.12 -21.17
C THR A 386 5.98 -4.46 -19.73
N VAL A 387 5.46 -3.77 -18.71
CA VAL A 387 5.80 -3.98 -17.29
C VAL A 387 5.55 -5.43 -16.86
N TYR A 388 4.47 -6.07 -17.33
CA TYR A 388 4.20 -7.47 -16.99
C TYR A 388 5.22 -8.44 -17.60
N LEU A 389 5.72 -8.15 -18.80
CA LEU A 389 6.81 -8.93 -19.41
C LEU A 389 8.13 -8.68 -18.70
N LEU A 390 8.41 -7.43 -18.29
CA LEU A 390 9.57 -7.09 -17.50
C LEU A 390 9.55 -7.79 -16.14
N LEU A 391 8.38 -7.83 -15.47
CA LEU A 391 8.18 -8.59 -14.22
C LEU A 391 8.32 -10.09 -14.44
N THR A 392 7.86 -10.60 -15.58
CA THR A 392 8.08 -12.00 -15.98
C THR A 392 9.58 -12.29 -16.07
N GLY A 393 10.33 -11.45 -16.80
CA GLY A 393 11.79 -11.55 -16.91
C GLY A 393 12.49 -11.43 -15.55
N ALA A 394 12.06 -10.50 -14.69
CA ALA A 394 12.58 -10.34 -13.34
C ALA A 394 12.30 -11.59 -12.48
N GLY A 395 11.11 -12.17 -12.57
CA GLY A 395 10.74 -13.42 -11.91
C GLY A 395 11.62 -14.59 -12.37
N ILE A 396 11.87 -14.73 -13.67
CA ILE A 396 12.82 -15.72 -14.23
C ILE A 396 14.24 -15.48 -13.68
N GLY A 397 14.69 -14.22 -13.62
CA GLY A 397 15.99 -13.85 -13.06
C GLY A 397 16.11 -14.24 -11.58
N VAL A 398 15.09 -13.94 -10.78
CA VAL A 398 14.99 -14.35 -9.36
C VAL A 398 14.98 -15.87 -9.24
N ALA A 399 14.25 -16.57 -10.12
CA ALA A 399 14.20 -18.03 -10.15
C ALA A 399 15.59 -18.64 -10.43
N ALA A 400 16.28 -18.14 -11.45
CA ALA A 400 17.62 -18.58 -11.83
C ALA A 400 18.66 -18.26 -10.74
N TYR A 401 18.58 -17.09 -10.12
CA TYR A 401 19.44 -16.70 -9.00
C TYR A 401 19.22 -17.61 -7.78
N GLY A 402 17.96 -17.85 -7.42
CA GLY A 402 17.58 -18.77 -6.35
C GLY A 402 18.12 -20.17 -6.60
N LEU A 403 17.94 -20.70 -7.82
CA LEU A 403 18.42 -22.03 -8.20
C LEU A 403 19.95 -22.14 -8.13
N ARG A 404 20.69 -21.13 -8.64
CA ARG A 404 22.17 -21.08 -8.59
C ARG A 404 22.70 -21.04 -7.15
N ARG A 405 22.02 -20.33 -6.25
CA ARG A 405 22.41 -20.23 -4.83
C ARG A 405 21.84 -21.35 -3.96
N ARG A 406 21.16 -22.34 -4.55
CA ARG A 406 20.43 -23.42 -3.86
C ARG A 406 19.35 -22.92 -2.88
N ARG A 407 18.83 -21.73 -3.15
CA ARG A 407 17.76 -21.05 -2.41
C ARG A 407 16.40 -21.34 -3.03
N PHE A 408 15.82 -22.49 -2.71
CA PHE A 408 14.67 -23.04 -3.44
C PHE A 408 13.36 -22.26 -3.21
N SER A 409 13.15 -21.66 -2.04
CA SER A 409 11.96 -20.83 -1.77
C SER A 409 11.96 -19.54 -2.60
N ILE A 410 13.14 -18.90 -2.75
CA ILE A 410 13.31 -17.75 -3.65
C ILE A 410 13.09 -18.18 -5.10
N ALA A 411 13.56 -19.37 -5.47
CA ALA A 411 13.38 -19.87 -6.82
C ALA A 411 11.89 -20.11 -7.15
N ALA A 412 11.15 -20.72 -6.21
CA ALA A 412 9.71 -20.93 -6.34
C ALA A 412 8.95 -19.60 -6.40
N TYR A 413 9.30 -18.63 -5.55
CA TYR A 413 8.72 -17.28 -5.59
C TYR A 413 8.91 -16.64 -6.98
N GLY A 414 10.12 -16.67 -7.52
CA GLY A 414 10.43 -16.12 -8.84
C GLY A 414 9.66 -16.81 -9.98
N MET A 415 9.50 -18.14 -9.91
CA MET A 415 8.74 -18.89 -10.91
C MET A 415 7.23 -18.59 -10.84
N ILE A 416 6.65 -18.50 -9.64
CA ILE A 416 5.24 -18.14 -9.46
C ILE A 416 5.00 -16.72 -9.97
N LEU A 417 5.87 -15.77 -9.61
CA LEU A 417 5.80 -14.39 -10.10
C LEU A 417 5.87 -14.36 -11.64
N ALA A 418 6.85 -15.05 -12.21
CA ALA A 418 7.03 -15.08 -13.66
C ALA A 418 5.80 -15.66 -14.38
N TRP A 419 5.32 -16.81 -13.93
CA TRP A 419 4.20 -17.48 -14.57
C TRP A 419 2.91 -16.66 -14.46
N THR A 420 2.59 -16.16 -13.27
CA THR A 420 1.33 -15.40 -13.05
C THR A 420 1.30 -14.11 -13.87
N GLN A 421 2.42 -13.38 -13.97
CA GLN A 421 2.48 -12.17 -14.80
C GLN A 421 2.47 -12.49 -16.29
N PHE A 422 3.12 -13.57 -16.71
CA PHE A 422 3.11 -14.03 -18.10
C PHE A 422 1.69 -14.39 -18.56
N VAL A 423 0.99 -15.22 -17.78
CA VAL A 423 -0.39 -15.61 -18.09
C VAL A 423 -1.30 -14.40 -18.13
N TYR A 424 -1.19 -13.50 -17.15
CA TYR A 424 -1.99 -12.27 -17.11
C TYR A 424 -1.81 -11.44 -18.38
N TRP A 425 -0.57 -11.20 -18.80
CA TRP A 425 -0.26 -10.44 -20.02
C TRP A 425 -0.87 -11.07 -21.28
N PHE A 426 -0.90 -12.41 -21.38
CA PHE A 426 -1.53 -13.07 -22.53
C PHE A 426 -3.07 -12.97 -22.53
N THR A 427 -3.68 -12.87 -21.36
CA THR A 427 -5.13 -12.84 -21.16
C THR A 427 -5.73 -11.43 -21.10
N GLU A 428 -4.91 -10.39 -21.19
CA GLU A 428 -5.36 -8.99 -21.14
C GLU A 428 -6.08 -8.58 -22.46
N ASN A 429 -6.84 -7.49 -22.43
CA ASN A 429 -7.65 -7.06 -23.59
C ASN A 429 -6.77 -6.77 -24.81
N GLY A 430 -7.19 -7.22 -25.99
CA GLY A 430 -6.43 -7.08 -27.23
C GLY A 430 -5.24 -8.04 -27.36
N ARG A 431 -5.14 -9.05 -26.50
CA ARG A 431 -4.04 -10.04 -26.49
C ARG A 431 -4.52 -11.42 -26.98
N PRO A 432 -3.59 -12.31 -27.38
CA PRO A 432 -3.95 -13.57 -28.04
C PRO A 432 -4.88 -14.50 -27.23
N LEU A 433 -4.83 -14.44 -25.90
CA LEU A 433 -5.64 -15.28 -25.01
C LEU A 433 -6.70 -14.45 -24.25
N GLU A 434 -7.14 -13.31 -24.78
CA GLU A 434 -8.20 -12.48 -24.16
C GLU A 434 -9.48 -13.28 -23.87
N ALA A 435 -9.83 -14.25 -24.71
CA ALA A 435 -10.98 -15.11 -24.47
C ALA A 435 -10.86 -15.92 -23.15
N LEU A 436 -9.63 -16.16 -22.67
CA LEU A 436 -9.33 -16.85 -21.42
C LEU A 436 -9.18 -15.88 -20.24
N ARG A 437 -9.58 -14.60 -20.38
CA ARG A 437 -9.52 -13.65 -19.26
C ARG A 437 -10.35 -14.18 -18.09
N TYR A 438 -9.74 -14.18 -16.91
CA TYR A 438 -10.34 -14.69 -15.69
C TYR A 438 -10.35 -13.62 -14.60
N HIS A 439 -11.33 -13.70 -13.72
CA HIS A 439 -11.38 -12.93 -12.49
C HIS A 439 -10.96 -13.84 -11.32
N TYR A 440 -10.95 -13.27 -10.12
CA TYR A 440 -10.52 -14.03 -8.94
C TYR A 440 -11.48 -15.19 -8.61
N ALA A 441 -12.77 -15.06 -8.91
CA ALA A 441 -13.77 -16.10 -8.65
C ALA A 441 -13.44 -17.42 -9.37
N GLU A 442 -13.02 -17.35 -10.64
CA GLU A 442 -12.63 -18.52 -11.43
C GLU A 442 -11.30 -19.12 -10.94
N LEU A 443 -10.38 -18.29 -10.45
CA LEU A 443 -9.14 -18.75 -9.82
C LEU A 443 -9.41 -19.49 -8.50
N GLU A 444 -10.38 -19.01 -7.73
CA GLU A 444 -10.77 -19.64 -6.47
C GLU A 444 -11.31 -21.05 -6.68
N PHE A 445 -12.09 -21.28 -7.73
CA PHE A 445 -12.56 -22.62 -8.09
C PHE A 445 -11.41 -23.63 -8.14
N TRP A 446 -10.32 -23.29 -8.85
CA TRP A 446 -9.15 -24.16 -8.99
C TRP A 446 -8.36 -24.31 -7.71
N ILE A 447 -8.26 -23.25 -6.90
CA ILE A 447 -7.63 -23.31 -5.58
C ILE A 447 -8.44 -24.25 -4.67
N LEU A 448 -9.76 -24.07 -4.58
CA LEU A 448 -10.65 -24.90 -3.78
C LEU A 448 -10.62 -26.36 -4.22
N ALA A 449 -10.63 -26.61 -5.54
CA ALA A 449 -10.45 -27.95 -6.10
C ALA A 449 -9.12 -28.57 -5.68
N SER A 450 -8.02 -27.80 -5.74
CA SER A 450 -6.69 -28.26 -5.33
C SER A 450 -6.61 -28.58 -3.83
N LEU A 451 -7.17 -27.72 -2.97
CA LEU A 451 -7.21 -27.94 -1.52
C LEU A 451 -8.07 -29.14 -1.15
N THR A 452 -9.20 -29.32 -1.84
CA THR A 452 -10.08 -30.47 -1.65
C THR A 452 -9.38 -31.76 -2.08
N ALA A 453 -8.75 -31.77 -3.26
CA ALA A 453 -7.98 -32.90 -3.75
C ALA A 453 -6.83 -33.27 -2.79
N LEU A 454 -6.11 -32.28 -2.26
CA LEU A 454 -5.05 -32.48 -1.27
C LEU A 454 -5.58 -33.08 0.04
N THR A 455 -6.74 -32.60 0.50
CA THR A 455 -7.43 -33.11 1.69
C THR A 455 -7.84 -34.57 1.50
N VAL A 456 -8.46 -34.89 0.36
CA VAL A 456 -8.89 -36.25 0.02
C VAL A 456 -7.68 -37.17 -0.15
N TYR A 457 -6.63 -36.72 -0.83
CA TYR A 457 -5.40 -37.50 -1.01
C TYR A 457 -4.74 -37.87 0.32
N TRP A 458 -4.57 -36.91 1.24
CA TRP A 458 -4.02 -37.20 2.57
C TRP A 458 -4.97 -37.96 3.47
N GLY A 459 -6.28 -37.74 3.32
CA GLY A 459 -7.33 -38.50 4.01
C GLY A 459 -7.29 -39.98 3.62
N ALA A 460 -7.28 -40.27 2.31
CA ALA A 460 -7.21 -41.62 1.77
C ALA A 460 -5.93 -42.36 2.20
N ARG A 461 -4.79 -41.66 2.27
CA ARG A 461 -3.53 -42.22 2.77
C ARG A 461 -3.41 -42.28 4.30
N ARG A 462 -4.44 -41.86 5.05
CA ARG A 462 -4.44 -41.74 6.52
C ARG A 462 -3.31 -40.85 7.07
N GLN A 463 -2.77 -39.95 6.26
CA GLN A 463 -1.70 -39.03 6.64
C GLN A 463 -2.22 -37.64 7.04
N LEU A 464 -3.54 -37.43 7.04
CA LEU A 464 -4.18 -36.18 7.43
C LEU A 464 -4.13 -36.01 8.96
N ASN A 465 -3.02 -35.48 9.44
CA ASN A 465 -2.81 -35.12 10.84
C ASN A 465 -3.46 -33.77 11.15
N ALA A 466 -3.71 -33.48 12.44
CA ALA A 466 -4.31 -32.21 12.88
C ALA A 466 -3.54 -30.99 12.34
N ASP A 467 -2.20 -31.02 12.38
CA ASP A 467 -1.35 -29.96 11.83
C ASP A 467 -1.54 -29.76 10.32
N ARG A 468 -1.64 -30.85 9.53
CA ARG A 468 -1.87 -30.76 8.08
C ARG A 468 -3.29 -30.26 7.76
N ALA A 469 -4.29 -30.76 8.49
CA ALA A 469 -5.67 -30.33 8.33
C ALA A 469 -5.84 -28.84 8.68
N LEU A 470 -5.16 -28.40 9.74
CA LEU A 470 -5.11 -27.01 10.16
C LEU A 470 -4.46 -26.10 9.12
N LYS A 471 -3.36 -26.54 8.49
CA LYS A 471 -2.69 -25.80 7.41
C LYS A 471 -3.58 -25.66 6.18
N ILE A 472 -4.28 -26.73 5.79
CA ILE A 472 -5.25 -26.65 4.68
C ILE A 472 -6.41 -25.73 5.05
N LEU A 473 -6.95 -25.84 6.27
CA LEU A 473 -8.03 -24.98 6.74
C LEU A 473 -7.61 -23.51 6.76
N ALA A 474 -6.43 -23.21 7.32
CA ALA A 474 -5.82 -21.90 7.31
C ALA A 474 -5.74 -21.36 5.88
N LEU A 475 -5.25 -22.17 4.95
CA LEU A 475 -5.12 -21.78 3.57
C LEU A 475 -6.47 -21.59 2.86
N ALA A 476 -7.46 -22.42 3.16
CA ALA A 476 -8.81 -22.31 2.63
C ALA A 476 -9.52 -21.05 3.15
N VAL A 477 -9.39 -20.74 4.44
CA VAL A 477 -9.89 -19.50 5.05
C VAL A 477 -9.20 -18.30 4.44
N PHE A 478 -7.89 -18.41 4.22
CA PHE A 478 -7.12 -17.35 3.58
C PHE A 478 -7.58 -17.08 2.14
N THR A 479 -7.74 -18.11 1.31
CA THR A 479 -8.21 -17.98 -0.08
C THR A 479 -9.64 -17.49 -0.16
N TRP A 480 -10.46 -17.85 0.83
CA TRP A 480 -11.81 -17.34 1.03
C TRP A 480 -11.81 -15.85 1.37
N LEU A 481 -10.98 -15.40 2.31
CA LEU A 481 -10.87 -13.97 2.64
C LEU A 481 -10.46 -13.14 1.43
N LEU A 482 -9.65 -13.71 0.53
CA LEU A 482 -9.26 -13.08 -0.73
C LEU A 482 -10.37 -13.04 -1.80
N HIS A 483 -11.37 -13.92 -1.71
CA HIS A 483 -12.54 -13.87 -2.58
C HIS A 483 -13.36 -12.61 -2.34
N PHE A 484 -13.42 -12.16 -1.09
CA PHE A 484 -14.13 -10.94 -0.73
C PHE A 484 -13.19 -9.73 -0.84
N ALA A 485 -12.84 -9.34 -2.06
CA ALA A 485 -12.34 -7.98 -2.31
C ALA A 485 -13.30 -6.91 -1.73
N ASP A 486 -14.60 -7.21 -1.66
CA ASP A 486 -15.60 -6.39 -0.97
C ASP A 486 -15.49 -6.40 0.58
N PHE A 487 -14.98 -7.49 1.19
CA PHE A 487 -14.60 -7.50 2.61
C PHE A 487 -13.33 -6.69 2.85
N LEU A 488 -12.51 -6.51 1.81
CA LEU A 488 -11.33 -5.67 1.85
C LEU A 488 -11.70 -4.18 1.67
N ASP A 489 -12.76 -3.86 0.93
CA ASP A 489 -13.42 -2.54 0.91
C ASP A 489 -14.30 -2.26 2.15
N ASN A 490 -14.50 -3.27 2.99
CA ASN A 490 -15.37 -3.17 4.16
C ASN A 490 -15.05 -4.20 5.27
N PRO A 491 -13.82 -4.24 5.82
CA PRO A 491 -13.44 -5.23 6.84
C PRO A 491 -14.19 -5.02 8.17
N LEU A 492 -14.74 -3.83 8.38
CA LEU A 492 -15.47 -3.45 9.59
C LEU A 492 -17.00 -3.49 9.44
N THR A 493 -17.60 -3.68 8.26
CA THR A 493 -19.08 -3.89 8.20
C THR A 493 -19.49 -5.13 8.98
N LEU A 494 -18.65 -6.17 8.97
CA LEU A 494 -18.88 -7.43 9.66
C LEU A 494 -18.75 -7.31 11.19
N LEU A 495 -18.04 -6.29 11.70
CA LEU A 495 -17.81 -6.05 13.14
C LEU A 495 -18.59 -4.86 13.70
N PHE A 496 -18.85 -3.83 12.91
CA PHE A 496 -19.39 -2.54 13.35
C PHE A 496 -20.55 -2.01 12.49
N GLY A 497 -20.94 -2.68 11.38
CA GLY A 497 -22.01 -2.21 10.51
C GLY A 497 -21.73 -0.86 9.82
N LEU A 498 -20.47 -0.39 9.84
CA LEU A 498 -20.04 0.88 9.27
C LEU A 498 -19.65 0.70 7.81
N ALA A 499 -20.22 1.53 6.93
CA ALA A 499 -19.93 1.54 5.50
C ALA A 499 -18.59 2.23 5.18
N GLY A 500 -17.75 1.54 4.41
CA GLY A 500 -16.71 2.08 3.54
C GLY A 500 -15.35 2.28 4.17
N ILE A 501 -14.55 1.22 4.32
CA ILE A 501 -13.10 1.39 4.51
C ILE A 501 -12.43 0.90 3.24
N SER A 502 -11.90 1.83 2.44
CA SER A 502 -11.09 1.46 1.29
C SER A 502 -9.98 0.49 1.73
N PHE A 503 -9.86 -0.62 1.02
CA PHE A 503 -8.78 -1.62 1.07
C PHE A 503 -7.40 -1.02 1.37
N THR A 504 -7.10 0.10 0.72
CA THR A 504 -5.90 0.91 0.85
C THR A 504 -5.64 1.42 2.28
N ALA A 505 -6.65 1.91 2.98
CA ALA A 505 -6.51 2.51 4.32
C ALA A 505 -6.16 1.47 5.40
N PHE A 506 -6.80 0.30 5.37
CA PHE A 506 -6.45 -0.80 6.28
C PHE A 506 -5.05 -1.34 5.99
N GLY A 507 -4.69 -1.52 4.72
CA GLY A 507 -3.35 -1.96 4.33
C GLY A 507 -2.26 -0.97 4.77
N ILE A 508 -2.48 0.34 4.64
CA ILE A 508 -1.55 1.38 5.12
C ILE A 508 -1.45 1.33 6.66
N LEU A 509 -2.58 1.25 7.36
CA LEU A 509 -2.60 1.14 8.82
C LEU A 509 -1.83 -0.09 9.30
N TRP A 510 -2.07 -1.24 8.70
CA TRP A 510 -1.37 -2.48 9.05
C TRP A 510 0.13 -2.39 8.76
N SER A 511 0.50 -1.85 7.59
CA SER A 511 1.90 -1.62 7.23
C SER A 511 2.61 -0.72 8.25
N PHE A 512 1.92 0.29 8.75
CA PHE A 512 2.45 1.18 9.78
C PHE A 512 2.58 0.53 11.15
N LEU A 513 1.55 -0.19 11.60
CA LEU A 513 1.57 -0.90 12.89
C LEU A 513 2.67 -1.96 12.97
N THR A 514 3.12 -2.46 11.83
CA THR A 514 4.17 -3.48 11.72
C THR A 514 5.53 -2.93 11.26
N ALA A 515 5.63 -1.62 10.98
CA ALA A 515 6.83 -0.97 10.44
C ALA A 515 8.04 -1.04 11.37
N GLY A 516 7.84 -1.04 12.69
CA GLY A 516 8.89 -1.11 13.71
C GLY A 516 9.81 -2.32 13.54
N GLY A 517 9.22 -3.51 13.36
CA GLY A 517 9.93 -4.75 13.08
C GLY A 517 10.29 -4.91 11.60
N ARG A 518 9.31 -4.78 10.71
CA ARG A 518 9.45 -5.19 9.29
C ARG A 518 10.30 -4.27 8.45
N TRP A 519 10.12 -2.96 8.61
CA TRP A 519 10.94 -1.97 7.93
C TRP A 519 12.26 -1.72 8.68
N GLN A 520 12.53 -2.49 9.75
CA GLN A 520 13.69 -2.33 10.62
C GLN A 520 13.83 -0.90 11.15
N VAL A 521 12.71 -0.21 11.38
CA VAL A 521 12.69 1.15 11.92
C VAL A 521 13.34 1.17 13.31
N ASN A 522 13.14 0.11 14.10
CA ASN A 522 13.74 -0.05 15.42
C ASN A 522 15.22 -0.46 15.38
N GLY A 523 15.75 -0.83 14.22
CA GLY A 523 17.14 -1.24 14.05
C GLY A 523 18.10 -0.07 13.90
N ASP A 524 19.33 -0.24 14.37
CA ASP A 524 20.40 0.75 14.20
C ASP A 524 21.29 0.40 13.00
N SER A 525 21.68 1.42 12.23
CA SER A 525 22.67 1.30 11.16
C SER A 525 23.53 2.56 11.08
N PRO A 526 24.84 2.42 10.79
CA PRO A 526 25.72 3.57 10.58
C PRO A 526 25.26 4.50 9.45
N GLN A 527 24.51 3.98 8.47
CA GLN A 527 24.08 4.75 7.30
C GLN A 527 22.76 5.50 7.52
N LEU A 528 21.97 5.07 8.50
CA LEU A 528 20.64 5.62 8.81
C LEU A 528 20.33 5.34 10.29
N PRO A 529 20.62 6.29 11.19
CA PRO A 529 20.36 6.14 12.63
C PRO A 529 18.89 5.88 12.92
N ASN A 530 18.56 5.16 14.00
CA ASN A 530 17.18 4.83 14.37
C ASN A 530 16.27 6.07 14.44
N GLN A 531 16.74 7.17 15.04
CA GLN A 531 15.95 8.40 15.13
C GLN A 531 15.50 8.92 13.76
N SER A 532 16.40 8.90 12.77
CA SER A 532 16.08 9.29 11.39
C SER A 532 15.14 8.31 10.72
N ARG A 533 15.27 7.00 10.97
CA ARG A 533 14.33 5.97 10.46
C ARG A 533 12.92 6.20 10.96
N VAL A 534 12.78 6.47 12.25
CA VAL A 534 11.48 6.71 12.88
C VAL A 534 10.82 7.93 12.26
N LEU A 535 11.54 9.05 12.14
CA LEU A 535 11.00 10.26 11.52
C LEU A 535 10.64 10.05 10.05
N LEU A 536 11.49 9.37 9.28
CA LEU A 536 11.22 9.05 7.88
C LEU A 536 9.97 8.19 7.72
N ALA A 537 9.84 7.13 8.54
CA ALA A 537 8.70 6.22 8.48
C ALA A 537 7.39 6.94 8.84
N ILE A 538 7.39 7.73 9.92
CA ILE A 538 6.21 8.50 10.33
C ILE A 538 5.87 9.56 9.27
N GLY A 539 6.86 10.29 8.76
CA GLY A 539 6.64 11.32 7.74
C GLY A 539 6.09 10.73 6.44
N TYR A 540 6.62 9.61 5.98
CA TYR A 540 6.16 8.95 4.75
C TYR A 540 4.74 8.35 4.88
N VAL A 541 4.43 7.73 6.02
CA VAL A 541 3.07 7.23 6.30
C VAL A 541 2.08 8.36 6.45
N LEU A 542 2.45 9.44 7.14
CA LEU A 542 1.59 10.63 7.27
C LEU A 542 1.32 11.26 5.90
N LEU A 543 2.34 11.37 5.04
CA LEU A 543 2.17 11.87 3.66
C LEU A 543 1.17 10.98 2.89
N THR A 544 1.35 9.67 2.95
CA THR A 544 0.49 8.72 2.22
C THR A 544 -0.95 8.75 2.72
N LEU A 545 -1.16 8.72 4.04
CA LEU A 545 -2.50 8.82 4.62
C LEU A 545 -3.16 10.15 4.31
N ASN A 546 -2.41 11.25 4.28
CA ASN A 546 -2.95 12.56 3.92
C ASN A 546 -3.43 12.60 2.46
N VAL A 547 -2.66 12.01 1.53
CA VAL A 547 -3.05 11.86 0.13
C VAL A 547 -4.31 11.01 -0.01
N THR A 548 -4.35 9.83 0.63
CA THR A 548 -5.53 8.95 0.61
C THR A 548 -6.75 9.63 1.23
N HIS A 549 -6.58 10.29 2.38
CA HIS A 549 -7.63 11.04 3.05
C HIS A 549 -8.19 12.15 2.16
N TRP A 550 -7.32 12.92 1.51
CA TRP A 550 -7.75 13.97 0.59
C TRP A 550 -8.63 13.42 -0.53
N PHE A 551 -8.23 12.34 -1.21
CA PHE A 551 -9.04 11.75 -2.28
C PHE A 551 -10.38 11.19 -1.79
N MET A 552 -10.43 10.65 -0.57
CA MET A 552 -11.68 10.20 0.05
C MET A 552 -12.62 11.37 0.36
N VAL A 553 -12.10 12.39 1.04
CA VAL A 553 -12.89 13.55 1.46
C VAL A 553 -13.37 14.37 0.27
N THR A 554 -12.53 14.52 -0.75
CA THR A 554 -12.85 15.21 -2.02
C THR A 554 -13.80 14.39 -2.91
N HIS A 555 -14.06 13.11 -2.61
CA HIS A 555 -14.85 12.21 -3.47
C HIS A 555 -14.36 12.17 -4.92
N ASN A 556 -13.05 12.27 -5.12
CA ASN A 556 -12.46 12.15 -6.45
C ASN A 556 -12.47 10.68 -6.87
N LEU A 557 -13.54 10.28 -7.57
CA LEU A 557 -13.77 8.90 -7.97
C LEU A 557 -12.64 8.34 -8.85
N GLN A 558 -12.10 9.16 -9.75
CA GLN A 558 -11.03 8.74 -10.65
C GLN A 558 -9.74 8.41 -9.88
N GLU A 559 -9.35 9.27 -8.95
CA GLU A 559 -8.14 9.05 -8.13
C GLU A 559 -8.31 7.92 -7.13
N ARG A 560 -9.54 7.71 -6.64
CA ARG A 560 -9.89 6.55 -5.82
C ARG A 560 -9.73 5.26 -6.62
N ILE A 561 -10.34 5.18 -7.81
CA ILE A 561 -10.19 4.02 -8.70
C ILE A 561 -8.72 3.74 -9.00
N LEU A 562 -7.93 4.77 -9.32
CA LEU A 562 -6.49 4.61 -9.57
C LEU A 562 -5.73 4.08 -8.34
N SER A 563 -6.04 4.58 -7.14
CA SER A 563 -5.42 4.11 -5.89
C SER A 563 -5.79 2.66 -5.58
N ASP A 564 -7.06 2.30 -5.82
CA ASP A 564 -7.57 0.94 -5.64
C ASP A 564 -6.92 -0.01 -6.67
N ASP A 565 -6.73 0.42 -7.92
CA ASP A 565 -6.03 -0.32 -8.98
C ASP A 565 -4.56 -0.60 -8.61
N PHE A 566 -3.84 0.38 -8.06
CA PHE A 566 -2.46 0.18 -7.59
C PHE A 566 -2.39 -0.82 -6.43
N THR A 567 -3.33 -0.71 -5.48
CA THR A 567 -3.38 -1.64 -4.35
C THR A 567 -3.74 -3.05 -4.82
N ALA A 568 -4.70 -3.18 -5.73
CA ALA A 568 -5.10 -4.44 -6.35
C ALA A 568 -3.96 -5.05 -7.17
N ALA A 569 -3.18 -4.23 -7.88
CA ALA A 569 -1.98 -4.69 -8.57
C ALA A 569 -0.90 -5.18 -7.58
N GLY A 570 -0.71 -4.50 -6.44
CA GLY A 570 0.19 -4.96 -5.36
C GLY A 570 -0.23 -6.29 -4.75
N LEU A 571 -1.53 -6.43 -4.47
CA LEU A 571 -2.14 -7.68 -4.04
C LEU A 571 -1.93 -8.78 -5.08
N ARG A 572 -2.21 -8.51 -6.35
CA ARG A 572 -2.12 -9.50 -7.43
C ARG A 572 -0.68 -9.95 -7.69
N ILE A 573 0.26 -9.01 -7.76
CA ILE A 573 1.65 -9.28 -8.15
C ILE A 573 2.41 -9.89 -6.98
N PHE A 574 2.43 -9.23 -5.82
CA PHE A 574 3.24 -9.64 -4.69
C PHE A 574 2.45 -10.51 -3.73
N GLY A 575 1.23 -10.07 -3.44
CA GLY A 575 0.34 -10.76 -2.52
C GLY A 575 0.00 -12.18 -2.97
N TYR A 576 -0.55 -12.39 -4.16
CA TYR A 576 -0.91 -13.73 -4.63
C TYR A 576 0.33 -14.60 -4.87
N THR A 577 1.45 -14.02 -5.28
CA THR A 577 2.71 -14.77 -5.36
C THR A 577 3.14 -15.31 -3.99
N ALA A 578 3.04 -14.48 -2.94
CA ALA A 578 3.27 -14.90 -1.57
C ALA A 578 2.24 -15.96 -1.13
N ALA A 579 0.95 -15.73 -1.34
CA ALA A 579 -0.11 -16.70 -1.06
C ALA A 579 0.18 -18.07 -1.65
N PHE A 580 0.46 -18.12 -2.96
CA PHE A 580 0.79 -19.33 -3.69
C PHE A 580 2.05 -20.01 -3.20
N LEU A 581 3.05 -19.22 -2.80
CA LEU A 581 4.24 -19.80 -2.19
C LEU A 581 3.92 -20.46 -0.85
N VAL A 582 3.02 -19.90 -0.03
CA VAL A 582 2.54 -20.60 1.19
C VAL A 582 1.89 -21.93 0.85
N ILE A 583 1.13 -22.02 -0.24
CA ILE A 583 0.56 -23.28 -0.74
C ILE A 583 1.67 -24.28 -1.07
N VAL A 584 2.63 -23.84 -1.88
CA VAL A 584 3.78 -24.64 -2.34
C VAL A 584 4.67 -25.09 -1.18
N GLU A 585 4.80 -24.28 -0.12
CA GLU A 585 5.57 -24.57 1.10
C GLU A 585 4.75 -25.34 2.16
N GLY A 586 3.49 -25.66 1.88
CA GLY A 586 2.62 -26.44 2.77
C GLY A 586 2.20 -25.68 4.04
N GLY A 587 1.84 -24.40 3.93
CA GLY A 587 1.27 -23.62 5.02
C GLY A 587 2.29 -23.07 6.02
N ARG A 588 3.57 -22.96 5.63
CA ARG A 588 4.61 -22.33 6.47
C ARG A 588 4.61 -20.82 6.22
N ALA A 589 4.60 -20.02 7.29
CA ALA A 589 4.65 -18.56 7.21
C ALA A 589 5.88 -18.10 6.42
N LEU A 590 5.76 -17.02 5.64
CA LEU A 590 6.78 -16.59 4.66
C LEU A 590 7.91 -15.72 5.22
N LEU A 591 7.63 -15.03 6.32
CA LEU A 591 8.55 -14.06 6.92
C LEU A 591 8.87 -14.50 8.34
N GLN A 592 9.92 -15.31 8.50
CA GLN A 592 10.58 -15.43 9.79
C GLN A 592 11.64 -14.33 9.93
N GLU A 593 11.41 -13.47 10.92
CA GLU A 593 12.41 -12.58 11.50
C GLU A 593 13.60 -13.43 11.96
N ARG A 594 14.79 -13.20 11.40
CA ARG A 594 16.00 -13.49 12.17
C ARG A 594 16.05 -12.45 13.29
N ALA A 595 15.82 -12.92 14.51
CA ALA A 595 16.14 -12.21 15.74
C ALA A 595 17.60 -11.74 15.76
#